data_AF-A0A1Y1LLJ3-F1
#
_entry.id   AF-A0A1Y1LLJ3-F1
#
_cell.length_a   1.000
_cell.length_b   1.000
_cell.length_c   1.000
_cell.angle_alpha   90.00
_cell.angle_beta   90.00
_cell.angle_gamma   90.00
#
_symmetry.space_group_name_H-M   'P 1'
#
loop_
_entity.id
_entity.type
_entity.pdbx_description
1 polymer ?
#
loop_
_entity_poly.entity_id
_entity_poly.type
_entity_poly.pdbx_seq_one_letter_code
_entity_poly.pdbx_strand_id
1 'polypeptide(L)'
;MFWGTEDNATWMQVQTLGKLPDEWWEKWDARSEDFTEDGQLIRVDDPVHTFDYQFENDIQRVRRKCKMETMDSAEKEALLAMLRPMLAYRPEQRCSVNEVLGSGWMTRYAMPDYERMLRIQPVDEEPRK
;
A
#
# COMPACT_ATOMS: atom_id res chain seq x y z
N MET A 1 6.58 -2.26 -21.74
CA MET A 1 5.98 -3.23 -20.81
C MET A 1 7.10 -3.65 -19.87
N PHE A 2 7.20 -3.04 -18.70
CA PHE A 2 8.22 -3.39 -17.71
C PHE A 2 7.75 -4.67 -17.01
N TRP A 3 8.34 -5.81 -17.38
CA TRP A 3 8.29 -6.99 -16.53
C TRP A 3 9.27 -6.69 -15.40
N GLY A 4 8.77 -6.35 -14.22
CA GLY A 4 9.62 -6.17 -13.04
C GLY A 4 10.30 -7.50 -12.74
N THR A 5 11.62 -7.50 -12.61
CA THR A 5 12.36 -8.64 -12.07
C THR A 5 12.00 -8.83 -10.59
N GLU A 6 12.35 -9.99 -10.02
CA GLU A 6 12.24 -10.22 -8.58
C GLU A 6 13.04 -9.17 -7.79
N ASP A 7 14.20 -8.74 -8.32
CA ASP A 7 14.99 -7.65 -7.76
C ASP A 7 14.24 -6.32 -7.77
N ASN A 8 13.58 -5.96 -8.89
CA ASN A 8 12.79 -4.72 -8.96
C ASN A 8 11.63 -4.73 -7.96
N ALA A 9 10.98 -5.89 -7.78
CA ALA A 9 9.91 -6.02 -6.80
C ALA A 9 10.44 -5.86 -5.36
N THR A 10 11.57 -6.51 -5.06
CA THR A 10 12.22 -6.43 -3.74
C THR A 10 12.73 -5.02 -3.44
N TRP A 11 13.32 -4.35 -4.44
CA TRP A 11 13.77 -2.97 -4.39
C TRP A 11 12.65 -1.98 -4.05
N MET A 12 11.48 -2.12 -4.68
CA MET A 12 10.31 -1.31 -4.33
C MET A 12 9.81 -1.62 -2.91
N GLN A 13 9.79 -2.88 -2.49
CA GLN A 13 9.37 -3.25 -1.14
C GLN A 13 10.29 -2.62 -0.09
N VAL A 14 11.61 -2.69 -0.27
CA VAL A 14 12.58 -2.14 0.68
C VAL A 14 12.45 -0.62 0.83
N GLN A 15 12.24 0.10 -0.26
CA GLN A 15 11.96 1.54 -0.18
C GLN A 15 10.63 1.88 0.51
N THR A 16 9.63 1.00 0.38
CA THR A 16 8.30 1.23 0.94
C THR A 16 8.23 0.88 2.42
N LEU A 17 8.79 -0.27 2.78
CA LEU A 17 8.60 -0.93 4.08
C LEU A 17 9.85 -0.85 4.98
N GLY A 18 11.00 -0.52 4.40
CA GLY A 18 12.31 -0.54 5.07
C GLY A 18 13.09 -1.81 4.81
N LYS A 19 14.23 -1.96 5.49
CA LYS A 19 15.14 -3.11 5.33
C LYS A 19 14.40 -4.45 5.51
N LEU A 20 14.74 -5.43 4.67
CA LEU A 20 14.31 -6.82 4.86
C LEU A 20 14.81 -7.36 6.21
N PRO A 21 14.18 -8.41 6.76
CA PRO A 21 14.79 -9.21 7.82
C PRO A 21 16.20 -9.67 7.44
N ASP A 22 17.14 -9.65 8.39
CA ASP A 22 18.57 -9.83 8.10
C ASP A 22 18.86 -11.12 7.33
N GLU A 23 18.17 -12.22 7.62
CA GLU A 23 18.41 -13.49 6.92
C GLU A 23 17.94 -13.51 5.45
N TRP A 24 17.08 -12.56 5.06
CA TRP A 24 16.66 -12.34 3.68
C TRP A 24 17.50 -11.25 3.02
N TRP A 25 17.86 -10.22 3.79
CA TRP A 25 18.76 -9.15 3.37
C TRP A 25 20.07 -9.72 2.85
N GLU A 26 20.71 -10.60 3.62
CA GLU A 26 22.00 -11.20 3.25
C GLU A 26 21.95 -12.02 1.94
N LYS A 27 20.78 -12.57 1.59
CA LYS A 27 20.59 -13.41 0.40
C LYS A 27 20.29 -12.63 -0.87
N TRP A 28 19.97 -11.35 -0.74
CA TRP A 28 19.63 -10.50 -1.88
C TRP A 28 20.88 -9.80 -2.38
N ASP A 29 21.58 -10.38 -3.36
CA ASP A 29 22.89 -9.87 -3.83
C ASP A 29 22.77 -8.48 -4.50
N ALA A 30 21.69 -8.26 -5.26
CA ALA A 30 21.43 -7.00 -5.96
C ALA A 30 21.19 -5.81 -5.00
N ARG A 31 20.99 -6.05 -3.70
CA ARG A 31 20.85 -4.97 -2.70
C ARG A 31 22.02 -3.99 -2.71
N SER A 32 23.23 -4.49 -3.00
CA SER A 32 24.47 -3.73 -2.90
C SER A 32 24.63 -2.68 -4.01
N GLU A 33 23.79 -2.75 -5.05
CA GLU A 33 23.75 -1.77 -6.13
C GLU A 33 23.18 -0.43 -5.63
N ASP A 34 22.15 -0.48 -4.78
CA ASP A 34 21.37 0.70 -4.40
C ASP A 34 21.28 0.94 -2.90
N PHE A 35 21.61 -0.03 -2.04
CA PHE A 35 21.43 0.05 -0.58
C PHE A 35 22.72 -0.20 0.21
N THR A 36 22.90 0.56 1.29
CA THR A 36 23.86 0.29 2.35
C THR A 36 23.45 -0.97 3.13
N GLU A 37 24.37 -1.56 3.89
CA GLU A 37 24.04 -2.75 4.69
C GLU A 37 23.00 -2.51 5.79
N ASP A 38 22.75 -1.25 6.14
CA ASP A 38 21.68 -0.84 7.05
C ASP A 38 20.33 -0.63 6.33
N GLY A 39 20.26 -0.93 5.03
CA GLY A 39 19.05 -0.79 4.21
C GLY A 39 18.71 0.65 3.80
N GLN A 40 19.67 1.57 3.86
CA GLN A 40 19.49 2.95 3.39
C GLN A 40 19.92 3.07 1.94
N LEU A 41 19.27 3.92 1.14
CA LEU A 41 19.69 4.15 -0.24
C LEU A 41 21.09 4.79 -0.30
N ILE A 42 21.96 4.25 -1.16
CA ILE A 42 23.32 4.77 -1.42
C ILE A 42 23.26 6.08 -2.21
N ARG A 43 22.33 6.16 -3.17
CA ARG A 43 22.09 7.36 -4.00
C ARG A 43 20.61 7.69 -4.02
N VAL A 44 20.30 8.98 -3.97
CA VAL A 44 18.93 9.49 -4.05
C VAL A 44 18.82 10.31 -5.33
N ASP A 45 18.97 9.65 -6.47
CA ASP A 45 18.86 10.30 -7.79
C ASP A 45 17.41 10.25 -8.32
N ASP A 46 16.56 9.40 -7.75
CA ASP A 46 15.15 9.21 -8.08
C ASP A 46 14.25 9.37 -6.84
N PRO A 47 12.93 9.61 -7.01
CA PRO A 47 12.04 9.69 -5.87
C PRO A 47 11.98 8.34 -5.14
N VAL A 48 12.31 8.37 -3.85
CA VAL A 48 12.20 7.21 -2.97
C VAL A 48 10.74 6.76 -2.91
N HIS A 49 10.50 5.48 -3.21
CA HIS A 49 9.16 4.88 -3.25
C HIS A 49 8.56 4.64 -1.86
N THR A 50 8.54 5.65 -1.00
CA THR A 50 7.90 5.59 0.32
C THR A 50 6.38 5.43 0.18
N PHE A 51 5.72 5.02 1.27
CA PHE A 51 4.25 5.04 1.34
C PHE A 51 3.65 6.40 0.98
N ASP A 52 4.28 7.49 1.44
CA ASP A 52 3.81 8.85 1.15
C ASP A 52 3.92 9.20 -0.33
N TYR A 53 5.05 8.84 -0.94
CA TYR A 53 5.26 9.07 -2.37
C TYR A 53 4.27 8.28 -3.22
N GLN A 54 4.08 6.99 -2.94
CA GLN A 54 3.14 6.14 -3.66
C GLN A 54 1.69 6.58 -3.45
N PHE A 55 1.30 6.92 -2.22
CA PHE A 55 -0.03 7.45 -1.95
C PHE A 55 -0.33 8.71 -2.78
N GLU A 56 0.62 9.66 -2.84
CA GLU A 56 0.41 10.88 -3.59
C GLU A 56 0.40 10.65 -5.11
N ASN A 57 1.33 9.85 -5.63
CA ASN A 57 1.53 9.69 -7.07
C ASN A 57 0.61 8.65 -7.72
N ASP A 58 0.23 7.60 -6.99
CA ASP A 58 -0.51 6.47 -7.54
C ASP A 58 -1.99 6.50 -7.13
N ILE A 59 -2.31 7.05 -5.95
CA ILE A 59 -3.71 7.16 -5.48
C ILE A 59 -4.24 8.57 -5.75
N GLN A 60 -3.65 9.59 -5.11
CA GLN A 60 -4.22 10.94 -5.11
C GLN A 60 -4.15 11.62 -6.47
N ARG A 61 -3.00 11.56 -7.14
CA ARG A 61 -2.82 12.12 -8.48
C ARG A 61 -3.79 11.51 -9.50
N VAL A 62 -4.03 10.20 -9.43
CA VAL A 62 -4.97 9.51 -10.32
C VAL A 62 -6.40 9.94 -10.00
N ARG A 63 -6.80 9.97 -8.73
CA ARG A 63 -8.12 10.48 -8.31
C ARG A 63 -8.37 11.90 -8.83
N ARG A 64 -7.42 12.82 -8.68
CA ARG A 64 -7.53 14.20 -9.21
C ARG A 64 -7.67 14.21 -10.74
N LYS A 65 -6.87 13.43 -11.46
CA LYS A 65 -6.99 13.30 -12.93
C LYS A 65 -8.36 12.78 -13.35
N CYS A 66 -8.92 11.84 -12.60
CA CYS A 66 -10.24 11.27 -12.83
C CYS A 66 -11.39 12.09 -12.23
N LYS A 67 -11.11 13.26 -11.64
CA LYS A 67 -12.09 14.11 -10.92
C LYS A 67 -12.86 13.37 -9.83
N MET A 68 -12.22 12.40 -9.20
CA MET A 68 -12.73 11.68 -8.04
C MET A 68 -12.38 12.46 -6.77
N GLU A 69 -13.18 12.25 -5.73
CA GLU A 69 -12.87 12.77 -4.39
C GLU A 69 -11.52 12.26 -3.91
N THR A 70 -10.69 13.19 -3.43
CA THR A 70 -9.37 12.92 -2.84
C THR A 70 -9.51 12.61 -1.37
N MET A 71 -8.69 11.71 -0.86
CA MET A 71 -8.64 11.43 0.58
C MET A 71 -7.99 12.60 1.32
N ASP A 72 -8.49 12.95 2.50
CA ASP A 72 -7.82 13.94 3.34
C ASP A 72 -6.64 13.34 4.12
N SER A 73 -5.94 14.16 4.90
CA SER A 73 -4.80 13.71 5.70
C SER A 73 -5.20 12.67 6.76
N ALA A 74 -6.40 12.76 7.35
CA ALA A 74 -6.83 11.83 8.38
C ALA A 74 -7.15 10.45 7.80
N GLU A 75 -7.81 10.42 6.64
CA GLU A 75 -8.07 9.18 5.90
C GLU A 75 -6.76 8.55 5.42
N LYS A 76 -5.82 9.34 4.89
CA LYS A 76 -4.48 8.87 4.52
C LYS A 76 -3.80 8.17 5.69
N GLU A 77 -3.70 8.83 6.85
CA GLU A 77 -3.04 8.24 8.01
C GLU A 77 -3.73 6.97 8.48
N ALA A 78 -5.07 6.94 8.46
CA ALA A 78 -5.83 5.73 8.78
C ALA A 78 -5.54 4.60 7.78
N LEU A 79 -5.49 4.89 6.48
CA LEU A 79 -5.20 3.91 5.43
C LEU A 79 -3.79 3.34 5.60
N LEU A 80 -2.78 4.20 5.78
CA LEU A 80 -1.40 3.77 5.96
C LEU A 80 -1.21 2.99 7.27
N ALA A 81 -1.89 3.38 8.35
CA ALA A 81 -1.89 2.63 9.60
C ALA A 81 -2.48 1.22 9.45
N MET A 82 -3.43 1.02 8.53
CA MET A 82 -3.97 -0.31 8.20
C MET A 82 -3.00 -1.10 7.29
N LEU A 83 -2.46 -0.47 6.24
CA LEU A 83 -1.62 -1.16 5.25
C LEU A 83 -0.26 -1.63 5.80
N ARG A 84 0.37 -0.85 6.69
CA ARG A 84 1.68 -1.18 7.27
C ARG A 84 1.72 -2.59 7.92
N PRO A 85 0.84 -2.94 8.88
CA PRO A 85 0.84 -4.28 9.45
C PRO A 85 0.33 -5.34 8.47
N MET A 86 -0.51 -5.01 7.48
CA MET A 86 -0.91 -5.98 6.44
C MET A 86 0.27 -6.42 5.56
N LEU A 87 1.19 -5.50 5.31
CA LEU A 87 2.35 -5.68 4.43
C LEU A 87 3.63 -6.05 5.20
N ALA A 88 3.53 -6.39 6.48
CA ALA A 88 4.67 -6.85 7.25
C ALA A 88 5.37 -8.03 6.56
N TYR A 89 6.70 -8.00 6.52
CA TYR A 89 7.52 -9.00 5.83
C TYR A 89 7.23 -10.41 6.32
N ARG A 90 7.26 -10.61 7.64
CA ARG A 90 6.99 -11.91 8.25
C ARG A 90 5.48 -12.14 8.33
N PRO A 91 4.97 -13.27 7.81
CA PRO A 91 3.55 -13.61 7.93
C PRO A 91 3.04 -13.58 9.37
N GLU A 92 3.86 -13.99 10.35
CA GLU A 92 3.50 -14.04 11.76
C GLU A 92 3.37 -12.64 12.40
N GLN A 93 3.94 -11.61 11.76
CA GLN A 93 3.82 -10.21 12.17
C GLN A 93 2.67 -9.49 11.47
N ARG A 94 2.01 -10.14 10.50
CA ARG A 94 0.87 -9.52 9.80
C ARG A 94 -0.34 -9.49 10.70
N CYS A 95 -1.12 -8.42 10.57
CA CYS A 95 -2.41 -8.36 11.23
C CYS A 95 -3.38 -9.41 10.67
N SER A 96 -4.30 -9.84 11.51
CA SER A 96 -5.41 -10.70 11.14
C SER A 96 -6.46 -9.94 10.35
N VAL A 97 -7.31 -10.69 9.62
CA VAL A 97 -8.46 -10.12 8.92
C VAL A 97 -9.38 -9.35 9.88
N ASN A 98 -9.58 -9.84 11.11
CA ASN A 98 -10.41 -9.16 12.10
C ASN A 98 -9.83 -7.79 12.51
N GLU A 99 -8.51 -7.67 12.65
CA GLU A 99 -7.85 -6.39 12.92
C GLU A 99 -7.94 -5.43 11.74
N VAL A 100 -7.83 -5.94 10.50
CA VAL A 100 -8.05 -5.13 9.29
C VAL A 100 -9.47 -4.58 9.26
N LEU A 101 -10.48 -5.44 9.44
CA LEU A 101 -11.89 -5.04 9.48
C LEU A 101 -12.19 -4.07 10.63
N GLY A 102 -11.50 -4.21 11.76
CA GLY A 102 -11.59 -3.33 12.91
C GLY A 102 -10.75 -2.05 12.81
N SER A 103 -9.97 -1.87 11.74
CA SER A 103 -9.09 -0.71 11.59
C SER A 103 -9.88 0.60 11.49
N GLY A 104 -9.21 1.72 11.83
CA GLY A 104 -9.79 3.05 11.71
C GLY A 104 -10.20 3.39 10.28
N TRP A 105 -9.46 2.90 9.27
CA TRP A 105 -9.80 3.16 7.87
C TRP A 105 -11.08 2.41 7.46
N MET A 106 -11.16 1.11 7.77
CA MET A 106 -12.33 0.30 7.46
C MET A 106 -13.60 0.83 8.14
N THR A 107 -13.53 1.11 9.44
CA THR A 107 -14.71 1.48 10.24
C THR A 107 -15.20 2.90 10.01
N ARG A 108 -14.31 3.85 9.64
CA ARG A 108 -14.69 5.27 9.46
C ARG A 108 -14.91 5.67 8.01
N TYR A 109 -14.27 4.99 7.05
CA TYR A 109 -14.29 5.40 5.65
C TYR A 109 -14.86 4.29 4.76
N ALA A 110 -14.21 3.13 4.68
CA ALA A 110 -14.55 2.12 3.69
C ALA A 110 -15.93 1.47 3.88
N MET A 111 -16.27 1.05 5.11
CA MET A 111 -17.56 0.40 5.39
C MET A 111 -18.75 1.37 5.26
N PRO A 112 -18.70 2.60 5.80
CA PRO A 112 -19.74 3.60 5.54
C PRO A 112 -19.97 3.87 4.05
N ASP A 113 -18.89 3.97 3.26
CA ASP A 113 -19.00 4.14 1.80
C ASP A 113 -19.68 2.95 1.14
N TYR A 114 -19.25 1.74 1.48
CA TYR A 114 -19.83 0.52 0.96
C TYR A 114 -21.33 0.41 1.29
N GLU A 115 -21.73 0.70 2.53
CA GLU A 115 -23.14 0.70 2.92
C GLU A 115 -23.95 1.77 2.18
N ARG A 116 -23.39 2.98 1.98
CA ARG A 116 -24.03 4.02 1.17
C ARG A 116 -24.26 3.54 -0.26
N MET A 117 -23.26 2.89 -0.86
CA MET A 117 -23.38 2.33 -2.21
C MET A 117 -24.49 1.29 -2.29
N LEU A 118 -24.59 0.37 -1.31
CA LEU A 118 -25.66 -0.64 -1.27
C LEU A 118 -27.06 -0.02 -1.17
N ARG A 119 -27.22 1.08 -0.42
CA ARG A 119 -28.52 1.79 -0.29
C ARG A 119 -28.91 2.55 -1.56
N ILE A 120 -27.96 2.85 -2.43
CA ILE A 120 -28.19 3.55 -3.70
C ILE A 120 -28.48 2.57 -4.84
N GLN A 121 -28.21 1.27 -4.67
CA GLN A 121 -28.63 0.26 -5.66
C GLN A 121 -30.17 0.16 -5.68
N PRO A 122 -30.83 0.19 -6.85
CA PRO A 122 -32.26 -0.05 -6.93
C PRO A 122 -32.57 -1.47 -6.45
N VAL A 123 -33.65 -1.62 -5.68
CA VAL A 123 -34.13 -2.90 -5.12
C VAL A 123 -34.61 -3.89 -6.20
N ASP A 124 -34.67 -3.50 -7.47
CA ASP A 124 -35.21 -4.32 -8.56
C ASP A 124 -34.18 -4.55 -9.67
N GLU A 125 -33.36 -5.60 -9.54
CA GLU A 125 -32.84 -6.30 -10.73
C GLU A 125 -33.66 -7.59 -10.91
N GLU A 126 -34.63 -7.55 -11.83
CA GLU A 126 -35.24 -8.76 -12.39
C GLU A 126 -34.15 -9.69 -12.96
N PRO A 127 -34.34 -11.02 -12.90
CA PRO A 127 -33.31 -11.97 -13.29
C PRO A 127 -33.03 -11.86 -14.79
N ARG A 128 -31.77 -11.59 -15.12
CA ARG A 128 -31.28 -11.56 -16.50
C ARG A 128 -31.43 -12.96 -17.11
N LYS A 129 -32.30 -13.07 -18.13
CA LYS A 129 -32.53 -14.29 -18.93
C LYS A 129 -31.27 -14.78 -19.61
#